data_AF-A0A0U3AA00-F1
#
_entry.id   AF-A0A0U3AA00-F1
#
_cell.length_a   1.000
_cell.length_b   1.000
_cell.length_c   1.000
_cell.angle_alpha   90.00
_cell.angle_beta   90.00
_cell.angle_gamma   90.00
#
_symmetry.space_group_name_H-M   'P 1'
#
loop_
_entity.id
_entity.type
_entity.pdbx_description
1 polymer ?
#
loop_
_entity_poly.entity_id
_entity_poly.type
_entity_poly.pdbx_seq_one_letter_code
_entity_poly.pdbx_strand_id
1 'polypeptide(L)'
;VNLNDAFQRIVFAQVRIAALNTVFTAIFLLVALPMAGIHLPLAKTMILVTFVAGLLPVIGNIISNTVIVVIALSHSVHTAMAALAFLVLIHKLEYFLNAKIVGTHINARAWELLAAMLAMESVFGMPGVIAAPVFYAYIKKELSDLVLV
;
A
#
# COMPACT_ATOMS: atom_id res chain seq x y z
N VAL A 1 -3.21 -25.63 2.49
CA VAL A 1 -2.34 -24.45 2.71
C VAL A 1 -2.69 -23.95 4.09
N ASN A 2 -1.73 -23.93 5.01
CA ASN A 2 -2.02 -23.49 6.38
C ASN A 2 -2.16 -21.96 6.41
N LEU A 3 -2.88 -21.42 7.39
CA LEU A 3 -3.03 -19.96 7.61
C LEU A 3 -1.67 -19.25 7.60
N ASN A 4 -0.64 -19.90 8.16
CA ASN A 4 0.74 -19.42 8.17
C ASN A 4 1.33 -19.24 6.76
N ASP A 5 1.08 -20.17 5.84
CA ASP A 5 1.62 -20.08 4.47
C ASP A 5 0.95 -18.95 3.67
N ALA A 6 -0.35 -18.77 3.85
CA ALA A 6 -1.10 -17.67 3.24
C ALA A 6 -0.64 -16.32 3.81
N PHE A 7 -0.47 -16.23 5.13
CA PHE A 7 0.07 -15.06 5.81
C PHE A 7 1.48 -14.72 5.31
N GLN A 8 2.39 -15.67 5.29
CA GLN A 8 3.77 -15.46 4.81
C GLN A 8 3.79 -14.93 3.36
N ARG A 9 2.99 -15.51 2.46
CA ARG A 9 2.91 -15.06 1.07
C ARG A 9 2.43 -13.60 0.96
N ILE A 10 1.39 -13.24 1.72
CA ILE A 10 0.86 -11.87 1.75
C ILE A 10 1.89 -10.90 2.32
N VAL A 11 2.54 -11.23 3.44
CA VAL A 11 3.57 -10.38 4.06
C VAL A 11 4.77 -10.20 3.13
N PHE A 12 5.29 -11.26 2.50
CA PHE A 12 6.39 -11.14 1.57
C PHE A 12 6.03 -10.34 0.31
N ALA A 13 4.80 -10.48 -0.19
CA ALA A 13 4.30 -9.63 -1.26
C ALA A 13 4.27 -8.16 -0.81
N GLN A 14 3.73 -7.88 0.38
CA GLN A 14 3.62 -6.52 0.92
C GLN A 14 5.00 -5.88 1.11
N VAL A 15 6.00 -6.62 1.61
CA VAL A 15 7.38 -6.11 1.73
C VAL A 15 7.94 -5.70 0.37
N ARG A 16 7.71 -6.50 -0.68
CA ARG A 16 8.15 -6.16 -2.04
C ARG A 16 7.44 -4.91 -2.57
N ILE A 17 6.13 -4.79 -2.32
CA ILE A 17 5.33 -3.64 -2.73
C ILE A 17 5.79 -2.37 -2.01
N ALA A 18 5.95 -2.43 -0.68
CA ALA A 18 6.44 -1.32 0.13
C ALA A 18 7.85 -0.87 -0.31
N ALA A 19 8.74 -1.82 -0.62
CA ALA A 19 10.07 -1.52 -1.16
C ALA A 19 9.99 -0.80 -2.51
N LEU A 20 9.13 -1.25 -3.44
CA LEU A 20 8.93 -0.58 -4.72
C LEU A 20 8.40 0.86 -4.53
N ASN A 21 7.37 1.04 -3.69
CA ASN A 21 6.82 2.37 -3.40
C ASN A 21 7.90 3.29 -2.79
N THR A 22 8.71 2.75 -1.89
CA THR A 22 9.84 3.48 -1.27
C THR A 22 10.88 3.90 -2.30
N VAL A 23 11.25 3.01 -3.24
CA VAL A 23 12.21 3.31 -4.30
C VAL A 23 11.68 4.40 -5.22
N PHE A 24 10.43 4.31 -5.67
CA PHE A 24 9.83 5.35 -6.51
C PHE A 24 9.71 6.69 -5.77
N THR A 25 9.35 6.65 -4.49
CA THR A 25 9.30 7.84 -3.63
C THR A 25 10.69 8.45 -3.46
N ALA A 26 11.73 7.63 -3.27
CA ALA A 26 13.11 8.10 -3.20
C ALA A 26 13.55 8.76 -4.52
N ILE A 27 13.22 8.16 -5.67
CA ILE A 27 13.50 8.75 -6.98
C ILE A 27 12.78 10.10 -7.12
N PHE A 28 11.50 10.17 -6.77
CA PHE A 28 10.74 11.42 -6.85
C PHE A 28 11.35 12.53 -5.98
N LEU A 29 11.64 12.22 -4.71
CA LEU A 29 12.10 13.20 -3.73
C LEU A 29 13.57 13.60 -3.88
N LEU A 30 14.44 12.66 -4.28
CA LEU A 30 15.89 12.87 -4.31
C LEU A 30 16.44 13.08 -5.73
N VAL A 31 15.64 12.83 -6.77
CA VAL A 31 16.06 13.01 -8.16
C VAL A 31 15.11 13.97 -8.89
N ALA A 32 13.83 13.63 -9.01
CA ALA A 32 12.89 14.41 -9.85
C ALA A 32 12.68 15.83 -9.32
N LEU A 33 12.43 16.00 -8.01
CA LEU A 33 12.26 17.33 -7.41
C LEU A 33 13.57 18.15 -7.42
N PRO A 34 14.74 17.61 -7.03
CA PRO A 34 16.00 18.34 -7.12
C PRO A 34 16.39 18.75 -8.55
N MET A 35 16.07 17.94 -9.57
CA MET A 35 16.26 18.33 -10.98
C MET A 35 15.42 19.54 -11.38
N ALA A 36 14.29 19.78 -10.71
CA ALA A 36 13.47 20.98 -10.85
C ALA A 36 13.88 22.11 -9.88
N GLY A 37 15.01 21.97 -9.18
CA GLY A 37 15.51 22.93 -8.19
C GLY A 37 14.79 22.87 -6.82
N ILE A 38 13.90 21.90 -6.62
CA ILE A 38 13.06 21.80 -5.41
C ILE A 38 13.70 20.81 -4.43
N HIS A 39 13.97 21.28 -3.21
CA HIS A 39 14.53 20.46 -2.14
C HIS A 39 13.56 20.45 -0.96
N LEU A 40 12.89 19.31 -0.75
CA LEU A 40 11.99 19.17 0.38
C LEU A 40 12.76 18.85 1.66
N PRO A 41 12.41 19.49 2.80
CA PRO A 41 12.95 19.10 4.08
C PRO A 41 12.50 17.67 4.40
N LEU A 42 13.29 16.97 5.22
CA LEU A 42 12.94 15.62 5.72
C LEU A 42 12.75 14.56 4.62
N ALA A 43 13.24 14.75 3.40
CA ALA A 43 13.09 13.78 2.30
C ALA A 43 13.49 12.35 2.70
N LYS A 44 14.62 12.19 3.42
CA LYS A 44 15.07 10.89 3.94
C LYS A 44 14.08 10.29 4.94
N THR A 45 13.49 11.11 5.81
CA THR A 45 12.46 10.69 6.76
C THR A 45 11.19 10.27 6.05
N MET A 46 10.75 10.99 5.01
CA MET A 46 9.57 10.60 4.23
C MET A 46 9.78 9.27 3.51
N ILE A 47 10.98 9.00 2.99
CA ILE A 47 11.33 7.70 2.40
C ILE A 47 11.25 6.60 3.46
N LEU A 48 11.81 6.82 4.65
CA LEU A 48 11.73 5.87 5.76
C LEU A 48 10.27 5.61 6.18
N VAL A 49 9.47 6.66 6.34
CA VAL A 49 8.05 6.57 6.66
C VAL A 49 7.29 5.80 5.57
N THR A 50 7.59 6.05 4.30
CA THR A 50 6.97 5.32 3.18
C THR A 50 7.23 3.83 3.27
N PHE A 51 8.46 3.43 3.60
CA PHE A 51 8.79 2.03 3.78
C PHE A 51 8.09 1.42 4.99
N VAL A 52 8.26 2.02 6.17
CA VAL A 52 7.77 1.47 7.43
C VAL A 52 6.25 1.46 7.47
N ALA A 53 5.62 2.59 7.12
CA ALA A 53 4.16 2.67 7.07
C ALA A 53 3.63 1.75 5.97
N GLY A 54 4.28 1.69 4.80
CA GLY A 54 3.87 0.86 3.67
C GLY A 54 3.82 -0.65 3.95
N LEU A 55 4.41 -1.13 5.05
CA LEU A 55 4.23 -2.50 5.53
C LEU A 55 2.80 -2.78 6.04
N LEU A 56 2.06 -1.73 6.43
CA LEU A 56 0.65 -1.78 6.80
C LEU A 56 -0.21 -1.55 5.56
N PRO A 57 -0.96 -2.57 5.08
CA PRO A 57 -1.81 -2.42 3.91
C PRO A 57 -2.83 -1.29 4.11
N VAL A 58 -3.06 -0.50 3.06
CA VAL A 58 -4.00 0.64 3.01
C VAL A 58 -3.63 1.80 3.94
N ILE A 59 -3.60 1.57 5.26
CA ILE A 59 -3.30 2.58 6.29
C ILE A 59 -1.92 3.20 6.07
N GLY A 60 -0.93 2.37 5.72
CA GLY A 60 0.44 2.81 5.43
C GLY A 60 0.53 3.85 4.32
N ASN A 61 -0.21 3.62 3.25
CA ASN A 61 -0.29 4.53 2.11
C ASN A 61 -1.00 5.83 2.49
N ILE A 62 -2.06 5.78 3.30
CA ILE A 62 -2.73 7.00 3.79
C ILE A 62 -1.74 7.84 4.61
N ILE A 63 -1.03 7.23 5.55
CA ILE A 63 -0.05 7.92 6.40
C ILE A 63 1.07 8.54 5.55
N SER A 64 1.74 7.73 4.72
CA SER A 64 2.88 8.18 3.92
C SER A 64 2.50 9.26 2.90
N ASN A 65 1.39 9.07 2.18
CA ASN A 65 0.90 10.04 1.20
C ASN A 65 0.52 11.37 1.88
N THR A 66 -0.13 11.32 3.04
CA THR A 66 -0.48 12.53 3.80
C THR A 66 0.77 13.30 4.20
N VAL A 67 1.78 12.61 4.75
CA VAL A 67 3.05 13.22 5.14
C VAL A 67 3.73 13.90 3.94
N ILE A 68 3.80 13.21 2.80
CA ILE A 68 4.41 13.74 1.58
C ILE A 68 3.67 15.00 1.08
N VAL A 69 2.33 14.95 1.02
CA VAL A 69 1.53 16.09 0.54
C VAL A 69 1.65 17.28 1.49
N VAL A 70 1.59 17.06 2.81
CA VAL A 70 1.70 18.14 3.81
C VAL A 70 3.07 18.82 3.74
N ILE A 71 4.16 18.04 3.64
CA ILE A 71 5.51 18.59 3.51
C ILE A 71 5.68 19.31 2.17
N ALA A 72 5.17 18.74 1.07
CA ALA A 72 5.21 19.36 -0.24
C ALA A 72 4.42 20.68 -0.28
N LEU A 73 3.25 20.72 0.36
CA LEU A 73 2.41 21.91 0.46
C LEU A 73 3.06 23.00 1.30
N SER A 74 3.80 22.62 2.35
CA SER A 74 4.59 23.56 3.16
C SER A 74 5.71 24.23 2.36
N HIS A 75 6.17 23.60 1.27
CA HIS A 75 7.12 24.21 0.34
C HIS A 75 6.41 25.10 -0.69
N SER A 76 5.44 24.56 -1.44
CA SER A 76 4.58 25.36 -2.33
C SER A 76 3.36 24.57 -2.83
N VAL A 77 2.32 25.27 -3.27
CA VAL A 77 1.15 24.66 -3.92
C VAL A 77 1.56 23.88 -5.18
N HIS A 78 2.48 24.40 -5.99
CA HIS A 78 2.96 23.70 -7.19
C HIS A 78 3.67 22.39 -6.85
N THR A 79 4.46 22.37 -5.77
CA THR A 79 5.13 21.17 -5.28
C THR A 79 4.12 20.15 -4.75
N ALA A 80 3.08 20.59 -4.04
CA ALA A 80 1.99 19.70 -3.60
C ALA A 80 1.23 19.10 -4.79
N MET A 81 0.95 19.88 -5.83
CA MET A 81 0.32 19.39 -7.05
C MET A 81 1.19 18.35 -7.76
N ALA A 82 2.50 18.58 -7.86
CA ALA A 82 3.43 17.60 -8.39
C ALA A 82 3.48 16.32 -7.56
N ALA A 83 3.49 16.45 -6.22
CA ALA A 83 3.43 15.32 -5.30
C ALA A 83 2.12 14.52 -5.44
N LEU A 84 0.97 15.19 -5.52
CA LEU A 84 -0.33 14.54 -5.74
C LEU A 84 -0.36 13.79 -7.08
N ALA A 85 0.13 14.41 -8.16
CA ALA A 85 0.22 13.75 -9.45
C ALA A 85 1.10 12.49 -9.38
N PHE A 86 2.28 12.60 -8.76
CA PHE A 86 3.17 11.47 -8.51
C PHE A 86 2.49 10.36 -7.69
N LEU A 87 1.82 10.71 -6.59
CA LEU A 87 1.15 9.76 -5.70
C LEU A 87 0.01 9.02 -6.40
N VAL A 88 -0.79 9.71 -7.22
CA VAL A 88 -1.85 9.07 -8.01
C VAL A 88 -1.25 8.08 -9.02
N LEU A 89 -0.17 8.46 -9.70
CA LEU A 89 0.51 7.58 -10.67
C LEU A 89 1.11 6.34 -10.00
N ILE A 90 1.83 6.52 -8.90
CA ILE A 90 2.43 5.41 -8.17
C ILE A 90 1.39 4.52 -7.51
N HIS A 91 0.32 5.07 -6.95
CA HIS A 91 -0.74 4.24 -6.40
C HIS A 91 -1.42 3.37 -7.47
N LYS A 92 -1.61 3.91 -8.68
CA LYS A 92 -2.12 3.12 -9.81
C LYS A 92 -1.13 2.04 -10.24
N LEU A 93 0.17 2.35 -10.27
CA LEU A 93 1.22 1.37 -10.54
C LEU A 93 1.24 0.26 -9.47
N GLU A 94 1.12 0.63 -8.20
CA GLU A 94 1.02 -0.29 -7.07
C GLU A 94 -0.16 -1.24 -7.24
N TYR A 95 -1.34 -0.72 -7.62
CA TYR A 95 -2.51 -1.55 -7.89
C TYR A 95 -2.25 -2.61 -8.98
N PHE A 96 -1.59 -2.25 -10.08
CA PHE A 96 -1.18 -3.20 -11.11
C PHE A 96 -0.14 -4.21 -10.61
N LEU A 97 0.83 -3.76 -9.81
CA LEU A 97 1.84 -4.62 -9.21
C LEU A 97 1.22 -5.59 -8.20
N ASN A 98 0.25 -5.16 -7.40
CA ASN A 98 -0.50 -6.00 -6.48
C ASN A 98 -1.23 -7.10 -7.25
N ALA A 99 -1.90 -6.75 -8.36
CA ALA A 99 -2.53 -7.73 -9.23
C ALA A 99 -1.51 -8.74 -9.81
N LYS A 100 -0.32 -8.29 -10.20
CA LYS A 100 0.73 -9.17 -10.77
C LYS A 100 1.43 -10.04 -9.71
N ILE A 101 1.69 -9.48 -8.52
CA ILE A 101 2.44 -10.13 -7.44
C ILE A 101 1.53 -11.05 -6.62
N VAL A 102 0.27 -10.64 -6.35
CA VAL A 102 -0.69 -11.38 -5.51
C VAL A 102 -1.67 -12.21 -6.35
N GLY A 103 -2.07 -11.73 -7.53
CA GLY A 103 -3.10 -12.36 -8.37
C GLY A 103 -2.72 -13.71 -8.99
N THR A 104 -1.47 -14.15 -8.84
CA THR A 104 -1.06 -15.52 -9.21
C THR A 104 -1.52 -16.59 -8.21
N HIS A 105 -2.10 -16.21 -7.07
CA HIS A 105 -2.38 -17.16 -5.99
C HIS A 105 -3.81 -17.18 -5.45
N ILE A 106 -4.56 -16.08 -5.57
CA ILE A 106 -5.89 -15.96 -4.98
C ILE A 106 -6.72 -15.10 -5.93
N ASN A 107 -7.70 -15.69 -6.61
CA ASN A 107 -8.61 -15.03 -7.56
C ASN A 107 -9.57 -14.06 -6.82
N ALA A 108 -9.03 -13.16 -6.00
CA ALA A 108 -9.74 -12.20 -5.17
C ALA A 108 -10.03 -10.93 -5.95
N ARG A 109 -11.30 -10.53 -6.04
CA ARG A 109 -11.71 -9.26 -6.61
C ARG A 109 -11.52 -8.15 -5.58
N ALA A 110 -11.12 -6.96 -6.02
CA ALA A 110 -10.85 -5.84 -5.13
C ALA A 110 -12.03 -5.45 -4.22
N TRP A 111 -13.28 -5.59 -4.71
CA TRP A 111 -14.47 -5.29 -3.91
C TRP A 111 -14.71 -6.28 -2.77
N GLU A 112 -14.33 -7.56 -2.94
CA GLU A 112 -14.51 -8.58 -1.91
C GLU A 112 -13.56 -8.33 -0.74
N LEU A 113 -12.31 -7.94 -1.05
CA LEU A 113 -11.32 -7.55 -0.06
C LEU A 113 -11.76 -6.28 0.69
N LEU A 114 -12.25 -5.26 -0.03
CA LEU A 114 -12.79 -4.04 0.60
C LEU A 114 -13.97 -4.34 1.52
N ALA A 115 -14.90 -5.20 1.10
CA ALA A 115 -16.02 -5.61 1.94
C ALA A 115 -15.53 -6.34 3.20
N ALA A 116 -14.53 -7.23 3.07
CA ALA A 116 -13.92 -7.90 4.21
C ALA A 116 -13.22 -6.91 5.17
N MET A 117 -12.54 -5.90 4.63
CA MET A 117 -11.91 -4.83 5.43
C MET A 117 -12.94 -4.03 6.22
N LEU A 118 -14.03 -3.59 5.58
CA LEU A 118 -15.12 -2.87 6.26
C LEU A 118 -15.83 -3.73 7.32
N ALA A 119 -16.08 -5.01 7.01
CA ALA A 119 -16.69 -5.93 7.96
C ALA A 119 -15.78 -6.14 9.18
N MET A 120 -14.49 -6.41 8.97
CA MET A 120 -13.53 -6.58 10.05
C MET A 120 -13.29 -5.29 10.84
N GLU A 121 -13.29 -4.13 10.18
CA GLU A 121 -13.25 -2.82 10.86
C GLU A 121 -14.43 -2.62 11.79
N SER A 122 -15.64 -2.98 11.36
CA SER A 122 -16.84 -2.82 12.18
C SER A 122 -16.84 -3.70 13.44
N VAL A 123 -16.17 -4.85 13.41
CA VAL A 123 -16.11 -5.80 14.53
C VAL A 123 -14.89 -5.54 15.43
N PHE A 124 -13.73 -5.23 14.84
CA PHE A 124 -12.44 -5.20 15.53
C PHE A 124 -11.70 -3.86 15.42
N GLY A 125 -12.24 -2.87 14.72
CA GLY A 125 -11.61 -1.57 14.47
C GLY A 125 -10.39 -1.67 13.56
N MET A 126 -9.41 -0.78 13.77
CA MET A 126 -8.15 -0.73 13.00
C MET A 126 -7.40 -2.08 12.91
N PRO A 127 -7.27 -2.87 14.00
CA PRO A 127 -6.73 -4.23 13.91
C PRO A 127 -7.46 -5.13 12.91
N GLY A 128 -8.79 -4.96 12.78
CA GLY A 128 -9.61 -5.69 11.82
C GLY A 128 -9.25 -5.40 10.37
N VAL A 129 -9.04 -4.12 10.03
CA VAL A 129 -8.59 -3.70 8.68
C VAL A 129 -7.26 -4.35 8.31
N ILE A 130 -6.33 -4.43 9.28
CA ILE A 130 -5.01 -5.04 9.08
C ILE A 130 -5.13 -6.56 8.87
N ALA A 131 -6.01 -7.22 9.62
CA ALA A 131 -6.18 -8.67 9.58
C ALA A 131 -7.03 -9.15 8.40
N ALA A 132 -7.91 -8.30 7.87
CA ALA A 132 -8.90 -8.64 6.85
C ALA A 132 -8.33 -9.33 5.59
N PRO A 133 -7.20 -8.90 5.00
CA PRO A 133 -6.66 -9.57 3.82
C PRO A 133 -6.27 -11.03 4.06
N VAL A 134 -5.76 -11.33 5.25
CA VAL A 134 -5.32 -12.67 5.64
C VAL A 134 -6.53 -13.57 5.91
N PHE A 135 -7.51 -13.08 6.68
CA PHE A 135 -8.73 -13.81 6.97
C PHE A 135 -9.55 -14.05 5.70
N TYR A 136 -9.69 -13.03 4.84
CA TYR A 136 -10.39 -13.14 3.57
C TYR A 136 -9.74 -14.19 2.66
N ALA A 137 -8.41 -14.14 2.51
CA ALA A 137 -7.66 -15.13 1.74
C ALA A 137 -7.88 -16.57 2.24
N TYR A 138 -7.88 -16.75 3.57
CA TYR A 138 -8.13 -18.06 4.19
C TYR A 138 -9.54 -18.57 3.94
N ILE A 139 -10.56 -17.75 4.25
CA ILE A 139 -11.98 -18.12 4.11
C ILE A 139 -12.31 -18.43 2.65
N LYS A 140 -11.85 -17.58 1.71
CA LYS A 140 -12.10 -17.80 0.28
C LYS A 140 -11.52 -19.13 -0.18
N LYS A 141 -10.31 -19.44 0.27
CA LYS A 141 -9.67 -20.70 -0.07
C LYS A 141 -10.47 -21.89 0.48
N GLU A 142 -10.90 -21.83 1.73
CA GLU A 142 -11.68 -22.92 2.35
C GLU A 142 -13.00 -23.17 1.59
N LEU A 143 -13.68 -22.10 1.19
CA LEU A 143 -14.89 -22.20 0.38
C LEU A 143 -14.64 -22.81 -1.01
N SER A 144 -13.53 -22.45 -1.67
CA SER A 144 -13.17 -23.04 -2.95
C SER A 144 -12.73 -24.51 -2.84
N ASP A 145 -12.00 -24.88 -1.77
CA ASP A 145 -11.63 -26.27 -1.50
C ASP A 145 -12.89 -27.13 -1.22
N LEU A 146 -13.99 -26.53 -0.72
CA LEU A 146 -15.30 -27.14 -0.52
C LEU A 146 -16.23 -27.09 -1.76
N VAL A 147 -15.78 -26.53 -2.89
CA VAL A 147 -16.59 -26.35 -4.12
C VAL A 147 -17.85 -25.48 -3.90
N LEU A 148 -17.79 -24.54 -2.95
CA LEU A 148 -18.88 -23.61 -2.67
C LEU A 148 -18.75 -22.27 -3.40
N VAL A 149 -17.53 -21.91 -3.84
CA VAL A 149 -17.21 -20.65 -4.56
C VAL A 149 -16.05 -20.86 -5.53
#